data_AF-A0A352LLZ3-F1
#
_entry.id   AF-A0A352LLZ3-F1
#
_cell.length_a   1.000
_cell.length_b   1.000
_cell.length_c   1.000
_cell.angle_alpha   90.00
_cell.angle_beta   90.00
_cell.angle_gamma   90.00
#
_symmetry.space_group_name_H-M   'P 1'
#
loop_
_entity.id
_entity.type
_entity.pdbx_description
1 polymer ?
#
loop_
_entity_poly.entity_id
_entity_poly.type
_entity_poly.pdbx_seq_one_letter_code
_entity_poly.pdbx_strand_id
1 'polypeptide(L)'
;MKILIPIDKSKNSTYALIFASSIAAVSKRELEIEIVTVLNKLMKKKGGVMALQALSGLGVQMQNLNLDKPTDEFFAEALEYFKEPREGVKVTTKILYG
;
A
#
# COMPACT_ATOMS: atom_id res chain seq x y z
N MET A 1 14.97 -11.76 -1.32
CA MET A 1 14.92 -10.90 -0.10
C MET A 1 13.63 -10.10 -0.12
N LYS A 2 12.93 -9.89 1.01
CA LYS A 2 11.67 -9.14 1.03
C LYS A 2 11.85 -7.77 1.72
N ILE A 3 11.37 -6.71 1.09
CA ILE A 3 11.31 -5.34 1.63
C ILE A 3 9.83 -4.96 1.77
N LEU A 4 9.47 -4.49 2.98
CA LEU A 4 8.14 -3.95 3.26
C LEU A 4 8.23 -2.44 3.35
N ILE A 5 7.43 -1.73 2.54
CA ILE A 5 7.41 -0.27 2.52
C ILE A 5 6.06 0.21 3.06
N PRO A 6 5.98 0.62 4.34
CA PRO A 6 4.75 1.21 4.86
C PRO A 6 4.55 2.60 4.26
N ILE A 7 3.44 2.78 3.55
CA ILE A 7 3.03 4.08 3.02
C ILE A 7 1.72 4.54 3.65
N ASP A 8 1.59 5.84 3.78
CA ASP A 8 0.35 6.51 4.14
C ASP A 8 0.25 7.83 3.37
N LYS A 9 -0.84 8.59 3.60
CA LYS A 9 -1.10 9.88 2.95
C LYS A 9 -0.15 11.00 3.38
N SER A 10 0.83 10.74 4.26
CA SER A 10 1.83 11.74 4.61
C SER A 10 2.94 11.81 3.55
N LYS A 11 3.59 12.98 3.43
CA LYS A 11 4.72 13.18 2.50
C LYS A 11 6.00 12.41 2.91
N ASN A 12 6.00 11.76 4.08
CA ASN A 12 7.19 11.11 4.62
C ASN A 12 7.48 9.75 3.96
N SER A 13 6.49 9.15 3.30
CA SER A 13 6.61 7.87 2.60
C SER A 13 7.44 7.96 1.31
N THR A 14 7.57 9.16 0.72
CA THR A 14 8.30 9.41 -0.52
C THR A 14 9.77 8.99 -0.43
N TYR A 15 10.47 9.28 0.67
CA TYR A 15 11.87 8.90 0.82
C TYR A 15 12.07 7.39 0.88
N ALA A 16 11.15 6.66 1.53
CA ALA A 16 11.20 5.21 1.59
C ALA A 16 10.99 4.58 0.22
N LEU A 17 10.08 5.15 -0.59
CA LEU A 17 9.84 4.74 -1.98
C LEU A 17 11.07 4.97 -2.86
N ILE A 18 11.69 6.15 -2.80
CA ILE A 18 12.91 6.48 -3.57
C ILE A 18 14.07 5.58 -3.19
N PHE A 19 14.25 5.31 -1.90
CA PHE A 19 15.34 4.46 -1.44
C PHE A 19 15.15 3.01 -1.91
N ALA A 20 13.94 2.47 -1.78
CA ALA A 20 13.65 1.11 -2.22
C ALA A 20 13.68 0.96 -3.75
N SER A 21 13.28 1.99 -4.51
CA SER A 21 13.41 1.97 -5.97
C SER A 21 14.88 2.01 -6.41
N SER A 22 15.70 2.78 -5.70
CA SER A 22 17.15 2.79 -5.92
C SER A 22 17.76 1.41 -5.66
N ILE A 23 17.35 0.72 -4.59
CA ILE A 23 17.75 -0.67 -4.31
C ILE A 23 17.26 -1.61 -5.42
N ALA A 24 16.01 -1.48 -5.86
CA ALA A 24 15.44 -2.28 -6.95
C ALA A 24 16.24 -2.13 -8.25
N ALA A 25 16.70 -0.92 -8.56
CA ALA A 25 17.46 -0.62 -9.77
C ALA A 25 18.89 -1.22 -9.75
N VAL A 26 19.53 -1.28 -8.58
CA VAL A 26 20.93 -1.73 -8.46
C VAL A 26 21.10 -3.16 -7.95
N SER A 27 20.03 -3.79 -7.46
CA SER A 27 20.09 -5.14 -6.91
C SER A 27 20.63 -6.14 -7.94
N LYS A 28 21.45 -7.08 -7.45
CA LYS A 28 21.94 -8.24 -8.20
C LYS A 28 21.27 -9.54 -7.73
N ARG A 29 20.26 -9.45 -6.87
CA ARG A 29 19.56 -10.57 -6.24
C ARG A 29 18.07 -10.41 -6.43
N GLU A 30 17.37 -11.55 -6.38
CA GLU A 30 15.91 -11.59 -6.36
C GLU A 30 15.36 -10.80 -5.15
N LEU A 31 14.43 -9.91 -5.45
CA LEU A 31 13.94 -8.94 -4.49
C LEU A 31 12.43 -8.80 -4.61
N GLU A 32 11.73 -8.99 -3.50
CA GLU A 32 10.30 -8.81 -3.40
C GLU A 32 10.05 -7.52 -2.62
N ILE A 33 9.42 -6.54 -3.26
CA ILE A 33 9.03 -5.28 -2.65
C ILE A 33 7.52 -5.32 -2.48
N GLU A 34 7.05 -5.17 -1.25
CA GLU A 34 5.64 -5.08 -0.93
C GLU A 34 5.37 -3.69 -0.35
N ILE A 35 4.62 -2.88 -1.09
CA ILE A 35 4.17 -1.56 -0.67
C ILE A 35 2.90 -1.78 0.15
N VAL A 36 2.96 -1.48 1.45
CA VAL A 36 1.90 -1.79 2.40
C VAL A 36 1.24 -0.51 2.93
N THR A 37 -0.08 -0.51 3.07
CA THR A 37 -0.78 0.54 3.80
C THR A 37 -1.81 -0.05 4.74
N VAL A 38 -2.25 0.72 5.74
CA VAL A 38 -3.31 0.31 6.65
C VAL A 38 -4.59 1.03 6.27
N LEU A 39 -5.70 0.30 6.12
CA LEU A 39 -6.98 0.87 5.68
C LEU A 39 -7.40 2.09 6.53
N ASN A 40 -7.20 2.03 7.85
CA ASN A 40 -7.51 3.15 8.76
C ASN A 40 -6.76 4.43 8.42
N LYS A 41 -5.56 4.35 7.85
CA LYS A 41 -4.80 5.53 7.39
C LYS A 41 -5.35 6.10 6.08
N LEU A 42 -5.97 5.27 5.24
CA LEU A 42 -6.67 5.72 4.03
C LEU A 42 -8.01 6.40 4.36
N MET A 43 -8.71 5.90 5.38
CA MET A 43 -10.09 6.27 5.76
C MET A 43 -10.19 7.52 6.66
N LYS A 44 -9.10 8.23 6.95
CA LYS A 44 -9.05 9.36 7.92
C LYS A 44 -9.83 10.63 7.54
N LYS A 45 -10.61 10.68 6.46
CA LYS A 45 -11.58 11.78 6.23
C LYS A 45 -12.92 11.39 6.84
N LYS A 46 -13.20 11.94 8.03
CA LYS A 46 -14.51 12.10 8.71
C LYS A 46 -15.56 11.01 8.39
N GLY A 47 -15.56 9.92 9.17
CA GLY A 47 -16.68 8.95 9.20
C GLY A 47 -16.29 7.47 9.05
N GLY A 48 -15.08 7.19 8.55
CA GLY A 48 -14.66 5.81 8.24
C GLY A 48 -14.54 4.86 9.45
N VAL A 49 -14.10 5.36 10.62
CA VAL A 49 -13.99 4.54 11.84
C VAL A 49 -15.37 4.17 12.40
N MET A 50 -16.35 5.06 12.30
CA MET A 50 -17.74 4.76 12.70
C MET A 50 -18.43 3.80 11.72
N ALA A 51 -18.14 3.90 10.43
CA ALA A 51 -18.64 2.95 9.44
C ALA A 51 -18.08 1.53 9.65
N LEU A 52 -16.78 1.41 9.95
CA LEU A 52 -16.13 0.12 10.23
C LEU A 52 -16.62 -0.52 11.53
N GLN A 53 -16.82 0.27 12.60
CA GLN A 53 -17.42 -0.23 13.84
C GLN A 53 -18.89 -0.62 13.68
N ALA A 54 -19.68 0.14 12.89
CA ALA A 54 -21.07 -0.20 12.61
C ALA A 54 -21.21 -1.49 11.80
N LEU A 55 -20.32 -1.73 10.83
CA LEU A 55 -20.34 -2.94 9.99
C LEU A 55 -19.86 -4.19 10.74
N SER A 56 -18.87 -4.03 11.63
CA SER A 56 -18.44 -5.07 12.58
C SER A 56 -19.58 -5.48 13.53
N GLY A 57 -20.35 -4.53 14.06
CA GLY A 57 -21.52 -4.79 14.90
C GLY A 57 -22.71 -5.44 14.18
N LEU A 58 -22.73 -5.39 12.84
CA LEU A 58 -23.80 -5.94 11.99
C LEU A 58 -23.43 -7.29 11.33
N GLY A 59 -22.26 -7.87 11.65
CA GLY A 59 -21.83 -9.15 11.07
C GLY A 59 -21.53 -9.11 9.57
N VAL A 60 -21.35 -7.92 8.99
CA VAL A 60 -21.11 -7.75 7.56
C VAL A 60 -19.67 -8.16 7.25
N GLN A 61 -19.48 -9.21 6.47
CA GLN A 61 -18.17 -9.58 5.95
C GLN A 61 -17.63 -8.44 5.08
N MET A 62 -16.44 -7.95 5.43
CA MET A 62 -15.73 -6.82 4.79
C MET A 62 -15.54 -6.95 3.27
N GLN A 63 -15.81 -8.13 2.70
CA GLN A 63 -15.74 -8.41 1.26
C GLN A 63 -16.76 -7.63 0.41
N ASN A 64 -17.82 -7.06 1.01
CA ASN A 64 -18.87 -6.32 0.29
C ASN A 64 -18.74 -4.80 0.33
N LEU A 65 -17.70 -4.27 0.98
CA LEU A 65 -17.41 -2.84 0.88
C LEU A 65 -16.69 -2.61 -0.43
N ASN A 66 -17.36 -1.91 -1.36
CA ASN A 66 -16.79 -1.40 -2.61
C ASN A 66 -15.74 -0.30 -2.29
N LEU A 67 -14.61 -0.71 -1.71
CA LEU A 67 -13.40 0.08 -1.42
C LEU A 67 -12.50 0.21 -2.66
N ASP A 68 -12.97 -0.30 -3.80
CA ASP A 68 -12.21 -0.54 -5.03
C ASP A 68 -12.04 0.69 -5.94
N LYS A 69 -12.00 1.91 -5.39
CA LYS A 69 -11.72 3.11 -6.21
C LYS A 69 -10.62 4.03 -5.67
N PRO A 70 -10.56 4.37 -4.38
CA PRO A 70 -9.46 5.20 -3.87
C PRO A 70 -8.14 4.45 -3.69
N THR A 71 -8.14 3.11 -3.77
CA THR A 71 -6.96 2.31 -3.45
C THR A 71 -5.99 2.17 -4.63
N ASP A 72 -6.52 2.02 -5.84
CA ASP A 72 -5.71 1.90 -7.05
C ASP A 72 -4.98 3.21 -7.35
N GLU A 73 -5.66 4.35 -7.22
CA GLU A 73 -5.05 5.69 -7.35
C GLU A 73 -3.98 5.93 -6.27
N PHE A 74 -4.24 5.50 -5.03
CA PHE A 74 -3.30 5.68 -3.93
C PHE A 74 -1.98 4.93 -4.15
N PHE A 75 -2.06 3.70 -4.65
CA PHE A 75 -0.86 2.93 -4.96
C PHE A 75 -0.25 3.29 -6.31
N ALA A 76 -1.02 3.86 -7.26
CA ALA A 76 -0.51 4.26 -8.57
C ALA A 76 0.69 5.20 -8.42
N GLU A 77 0.58 6.25 -7.60
CA GLU A 77 1.68 7.17 -7.32
C GLU A 77 2.92 6.45 -6.74
N ALA A 78 2.71 5.47 -5.86
CA ALA A 78 3.80 4.72 -5.25
C ALA A 78 4.48 3.76 -6.25
N LEU A 79 3.70 3.16 -7.15
CA LEU A 79 4.19 2.27 -8.20
C LEU A 79 4.97 3.03 -9.28
N GLU A 80 4.70 4.33 -9.48
CA GLU A 80 5.46 5.15 -10.42
C GLU A 80 6.96 5.24 -10.09
N TYR A 81 7.35 5.06 -8.82
CA TYR A 81 8.76 5.01 -8.42
C TYR A 81 9.49 3.75 -8.93
N PHE A 82 8.76 2.74 -9.41
CA PHE A 82 9.27 1.42 -9.79
C PHE A 82 9.00 1.08 -11.26
N LYS A 83 8.89 2.06 -12.16
CA LYS A 83 8.52 1.85 -13.59
C LYS A 83 9.44 0.88 -14.35
N GLU A 84 10.70 0.73 -13.94
CA GLU A 84 11.67 -0.19 -14.56
C GLU A 84 12.47 -0.96 -13.49
N PRO A 85 11.84 -1.91 -12.78
CA PRO A 85 12.57 -2.77 -11.87
C PRO A 85 13.45 -3.72 -12.69
N ARG A 86 14.66 -4.01 -12.20
CA ARG A 86 15.53 -5.01 -12.83
C ARG A 86 14.87 -6.39 -12.83
N GLU A 87 15.31 -7.22 -13.77
CA GLU A 87 14.95 -8.64 -13.82
C GLU A 87 15.20 -9.32 -12.46
N GLY A 88 14.20 -10.08 -11.99
CA GLY A 88 14.22 -10.71 -10.66
C GLY A 88 13.68 -9.82 -9.51
N VAL A 89 13.29 -8.57 -9.78
CA VAL A 89 12.58 -7.72 -8.80
C VAL A 89 11.08 -7.76 -9.04
N LYS A 90 10.33 -8.15 -8.01
CA LYS A 90 8.86 -8.17 -8.01
C LYS A 90 8.33 -7.10 -7.07
N VAL A 91 7.51 -6.18 -7.59
CA VAL A 91 6.84 -5.14 -6.80
C VAL A 91 5.36 -5.46 -6.69
N THR A 92 4.82 -5.43 -5.47
CA THR A 92 3.42 -5.72 -5.17
C THR A 92 2.87 -4.71 -4.17
N THR A 93 1.55 -4.59 -4.11
CA THR A 93 0.84 -3.71 -3.18
C THR A 93 -0.04 -4.53 -2.27
N LYS A 94 -0.21 -4.09 -1.02
CA LYS A 94 -1.05 -4.79 -0.04
C LYS A 94 -1.67 -3.83 0.94
N ILE A 95 -2.96 -4.03 1.21
CA ILE A 95 -3.66 -3.34 2.29
C ILE A 95 -3.69 -4.27 3.50
N LEU A 96 -3.31 -3.74 4.65
CA LEU A 96 -3.47 -4.38 5.95
C LEU A 96 -4.76 -3.85 6.59
N TYR A 97 -5.62 -4.79 6.98
CA TYR A 97 -6.82 -4.53 7.77
C TYR A 97 -6.42 -4.63 9.24
N GLY A 98 -6.48 -3.51 9.95
CA GLY A 98 -6.21 -3.42 11.38
C GLY A 98 -7.14 -2.40 12.03
#